data_AF-A0A497LH12-F1
#
_entry.id   AF-A0A497LH12-F1
#
_cell.length_a   1.000
_cell.length_b   1.000
_cell.length_c   1.000
_cell.angle_alpha   90.00
_cell.angle_beta   90.00
_cell.angle_gamma   90.00
#
_symmetry.space_group_name_H-M   'P 1'
#
loop_
_entity.id
_entity.type
_entity.pdbx_description
1 polymer ?
#
loop_
_entity_poly.entity_id
_entity_poly.type
_entity_poly.pdbx_seq_one_letter_code
_entity_poly.pdbx_strand_id
1 'polypeptide(L)'
;MLRTLEKFSRPVRKPMDVVAMFSGLNGSQKRCLVNGLRSLFRFYEVQGYAEKRWLDLLRSNLPKTSVGVDLRVPSEKEIVESLKRVAERDAGRRYFGLYNLLLDSGLRLTEAVRLFDALRSGGVKLEKRDGFYIAPLGYFRGTKLAYFGFLTEFTLKVIEGSEGKPLGYKKVMGTATKRFGVVSYKYLRKFAFDNMTSEKLNIPESVADFIQGRTPKSIGARHYMNLKRKAVKFYPRYAKYVAELRQNAGILAA
;
A
#
# COMPACT_ATOMS: atom_id res chain seq x y z
N MET A 1 -2.68 16.68 -23.59
CA MET A 1 -2.93 15.26 -23.22
C MET A 1 -3.22 14.39 -24.46
N LEU A 2 -3.89 14.92 -25.50
CA LEU A 2 -4.13 14.24 -26.79
C LEU A 2 -2.85 13.89 -27.58
N ARG A 3 -1.87 14.80 -27.68
CA ARG A 3 -0.62 14.60 -28.46
C ARG A 3 0.23 13.38 -28.06
N THR A 4 0.14 12.90 -26.82
CA THR A 4 0.91 11.74 -26.36
C THR A 4 0.28 10.42 -26.81
N LEU A 5 -1.05 10.38 -26.94
CA LEU A 5 -1.79 9.23 -27.48
C LEU A 5 -1.64 9.14 -28.99
N GLU A 6 -1.62 10.29 -29.69
CA GLU A 6 -1.42 10.37 -31.14
C GLU A 6 -0.12 9.70 -31.60
N LYS A 7 0.96 9.81 -30.82
CA LYS A 7 2.25 9.15 -31.10
C LYS A 7 2.13 7.62 -31.17
N PHE A 8 1.15 7.02 -30.49
CA PHE A 8 0.92 5.58 -30.44
C PHE A 8 -0.40 5.15 -31.13
N SER A 9 -1.21 6.10 -31.61
CA SER A 9 -2.50 5.85 -32.26
C SER A 9 -2.31 5.51 -33.74
N ARG A 10 -1.64 4.39 -34.01
CA ARG A 10 -1.74 3.77 -35.34
C ARG A 10 -3.06 2.98 -35.39
N PRO A 11 -3.87 3.13 -36.44
CA PRO A 11 -5.07 2.31 -36.59
C PRO A 11 -4.65 0.83 -36.60
N VAL A 12 -5.29 0.02 -35.76
CA VAL A 12 -5.09 -1.44 -35.74
C VAL A 12 -5.87 -2.03 -36.90
N ARG A 13 -5.19 -2.27 -38.02
CA ARG A 13 -5.79 -2.85 -39.24
C ARG A 13 -5.54 -4.35 -39.32
N LYS A 14 -4.40 -4.80 -38.79
CA LYS A 14 -4.00 -6.21 -38.75
C LYS A 14 -3.44 -6.61 -37.37
N PRO A 15 -3.37 -7.91 -37.06
CA PRO A 15 -2.92 -8.37 -35.75
C PRO A 15 -1.47 -7.99 -35.45
N MET A 16 -0.63 -7.94 -36.48
CA MET A 16 0.76 -7.49 -36.38
C MET A 16 0.90 -6.02 -35.96
N ASP A 17 -0.11 -5.18 -36.19
CA ASP A 17 -0.07 -3.79 -35.74
C ASP A 17 -0.06 -3.73 -34.21
N VAL A 18 -0.77 -4.64 -33.54
CA VAL A 18 -0.75 -4.78 -32.08
C VAL A 18 0.63 -5.17 -31.58
N VAL A 19 1.29 -6.13 -32.24
CA VAL A 19 2.66 -6.56 -31.88
C VAL A 19 3.64 -5.39 -32.03
N ALA A 20 3.54 -4.64 -33.13
CA ALA A 20 4.41 -3.51 -33.43
C ALA A 20 4.32 -2.40 -32.38
N MET A 21 3.16 -2.20 -31.74
CA MET A 21 2.99 -1.20 -30.68
C MET A 21 3.86 -1.47 -29.44
N PHE A 22 4.35 -2.70 -29.25
CA PHE A 22 5.22 -3.06 -28.11
C PHE A 22 6.71 -2.90 -28.38
N SER A 23 7.09 -2.54 -29.62
CA SER A 23 8.49 -2.32 -30.00
C SER A 23 9.08 -1.13 -29.23
N GLY A 24 10.30 -1.29 -28.70
CA GLY A 24 11.01 -0.25 -27.95
C GLY A 24 10.45 0.08 -26.56
N LEU A 25 9.40 -0.61 -26.10
CA LEU A 25 8.83 -0.39 -24.77
C LEU A 25 9.57 -1.19 -23.69
N ASN A 26 9.79 -0.57 -22.52
CA ASN A 26 10.25 -1.29 -21.34
C ASN A 26 9.12 -2.13 -20.70
N GLY A 27 9.46 -3.03 -19.76
CA GLY A 27 8.48 -3.96 -19.17
C GLY A 27 7.28 -3.29 -18.47
N SER A 28 7.48 -2.10 -17.87
CA SER A 28 6.39 -1.33 -17.26
C SER A 28 5.47 -0.72 -18.31
N GLN A 29 6.05 -0.12 -19.35
CA GLN A 29 5.31 0.45 -20.48
C GLN A 29 4.51 -0.62 -21.24
N LYS A 30 5.13 -1.77 -21.53
CA LYS A 30 4.45 -2.93 -22.14
C LYS A 30 3.23 -3.34 -21.32
N ARG A 31 3.37 -3.42 -19.99
CA ARG A 31 2.26 -3.78 -19.08
C ARG A 31 1.12 -2.77 -19.12
N CYS A 32 1.43 -1.47 -19.02
CA CYS A 32 0.42 -0.43 -19.10
C CYS A 32 -0.35 -0.50 -20.43
N LEU A 33 0.37 -0.71 -21.54
CA LEU A 33 -0.24 -0.83 -22.86
C LEU A 33 -1.09 -2.09 -23.01
N VAL A 34 -0.63 -3.26 -22.53
CA VAL A 34 -1.44 -4.50 -22.51
C VAL A 34 -2.75 -4.27 -21.76
N ASN A 35 -2.70 -3.65 -20.57
CA ASN A 35 -3.91 -3.39 -19.78
C ASN A 35 -4.85 -2.39 -20.46
N GLY A 36 -4.29 -1.37 -21.12
CA GLY A 36 -5.05 -0.41 -21.91
C GLY A 36 -5.76 -1.07 -23.09
N LEU A 37 -5.03 -1.84 -23.90
CA LEU A 37 -5.58 -2.55 -25.06
C LEU A 37 -6.64 -3.58 -24.65
N ARG A 38 -6.44 -4.33 -23.55
CA ARG A 38 -7.46 -5.24 -23.02
C ARG A 38 -8.75 -4.51 -22.64
N SER A 39 -8.63 -3.36 -21.98
CA SER A 39 -9.79 -2.54 -21.62
C SER A 39 -10.50 -1.98 -22.85
N LEU A 40 -9.74 -1.53 -23.85
CA LEU A 40 -10.25 -1.03 -25.12
C LEU A 40 -10.99 -2.13 -25.89
N PHE A 41 -10.37 -3.31 -26.06
CA PHE A 41 -10.99 -4.43 -26.76
C PHE A 41 -12.26 -4.90 -26.04
N ARG A 42 -12.29 -4.88 -24.71
CA ARG A 42 -13.51 -5.17 -23.95
C ARG A 42 -14.60 -4.15 -24.22
N PHE A 43 -14.27 -2.87 -24.29
CA PHE A 43 -15.23 -1.81 -24.62
C PHE A 43 -15.82 -2.04 -26.02
N TYR A 44 -15.00 -2.28 -27.04
CA TYR A 44 -15.45 -2.56 -28.41
C TYR A 44 -16.34 -3.79 -28.50
N GLU A 45 -16.02 -4.86 -27.76
CA GLU A 45 -16.85 -6.07 -27.69
C GLU A 45 -18.23 -5.78 -27.11
N VAL A 46 -18.28 -5.10 -25.95
CA VAL A 46 -19.53 -4.82 -25.24
C VAL A 46 -20.43 -3.84 -26.00
N GLN A 47 -19.84 -2.88 -26.70
CA GLN A 47 -20.60 -1.92 -27.53
C GLN A 47 -21.00 -2.48 -28.91
N GLY A 48 -20.54 -3.68 -29.27
CA GLY A 48 -20.80 -4.26 -30.59
C GLY A 48 -20.08 -3.56 -31.74
N TYR A 49 -19.04 -2.77 -31.47
CA TYR A 49 -18.30 -2.03 -32.49
C TYR A 49 -17.31 -2.89 -33.29
N ALA A 50 -17.01 -4.10 -32.82
CA ALA A 50 -16.19 -5.05 -33.54
C ALA A 50 -16.59 -6.48 -33.21
N GLU A 51 -16.40 -7.39 -34.17
CA GLU A 51 -16.66 -8.81 -33.98
C GLU A 51 -15.77 -9.42 -32.89
N LYS A 52 -16.38 -10.24 -32.03
CA LYS A 52 -15.66 -10.93 -30.95
C LYS A 52 -14.48 -11.75 -31.47
N ARG A 53 -14.65 -12.47 -32.59
CA ARG A 53 -13.60 -13.29 -33.21
C ARG A 53 -12.36 -12.45 -33.57
N TRP A 54 -12.58 -11.26 -34.11
CA TRP A 54 -11.50 -10.34 -34.42
C TRP A 54 -10.76 -9.86 -33.16
N LEU A 55 -11.52 -9.46 -32.13
CA LEU A 55 -10.96 -8.99 -30.86
C LEU A 55 -10.17 -10.08 -30.11
N ASP A 56 -10.65 -11.33 -30.15
CA ASP A 56 -9.94 -12.47 -29.56
C ASP A 56 -8.61 -12.72 -30.25
N LEU A 57 -8.55 -12.56 -31.57
CA LEU A 57 -7.31 -12.66 -32.33
C LEU A 57 -6.32 -11.56 -31.93
N LEU A 58 -6.78 -10.31 -31.74
CA LEU A 58 -5.93 -9.22 -31.23
C LEU A 58 -5.44 -9.49 -29.81
N ARG A 59 -6.27 -10.08 -28.94
CA ARG A 59 -5.89 -10.44 -27.56
C ARG A 59 -4.80 -11.52 -27.51
N SER A 60 -4.88 -12.51 -28.39
CA SER A 60 -3.87 -13.58 -28.49
C SER A 60 -2.49 -13.07 -28.92
N ASN A 61 -2.44 -11.90 -29.59
CA ASN A 61 -1.19 -11.25 -30.01
C ASN A 61 -0.59 -10.31 -28.94
N LEU A 62 -1.24 -10.15 -27.78
CA LEU A 62 -0.68 -9.35 -26.69
C LEU A 62 0.48 -10.09 -26.01
N PRO A 63 1.62 -9.42 -25.74
CA PRO A 63 2.76 -10.06 -25.10
C PRO A 63 2.40 -10.53 -23.68
N LYS A 64 2.96 -11.67 -23.29
CA LYS A 64 2.91 -12.13 -21.89
C LYS A 64 3.69 -11.14 -21.02
N THR A 65 3.00 -10.47 -20.12
CA THR A 65 3.64 -9.59 -19.13
C THR A 65 3.97 -10.41 -17.90
N SER A 66 5.24 -10.78 -17.69
CA SER A 66 5.66 -11.34 -16.41
C SER A 66 5.69 -10.23 -15.37
N VAL A 67 5.12 -10.51 -14.20
CA VAL A 67 5.32 -9.69 -13.01
C VAL A 67 6.38 -10.40 -12.20
N GLY A 68 7.62 -9.90 -12.27
CA GLY A 68 8.66 -10.38 -11.36
C GLY A 68 8.18 -10.22 -9.92
N VAL A 69 8.27 -11.29 -9.14
CA VAL A 69 7.93 -11.26 -7.72
C VAL A 69 9.12 -10.62 -7.00
N ASP A 70 8.93 -9.40 -6.54
CA ASP A 70 9.91 -8.73 -5.68
C ASP A 70 9.81 -9.35 -4.27
N LEU A 71 10.76 -10.23 -3.94
CA LEU A 71 10.82 -10.96 -2.66
C LEU A 71 11.58 -10.20 -1.56
N ARG A 72 12.13 -9.01 -1.84
CA ARG A 72 12.90 -8.27 -0.83
C ARG A 72 12.04 -7.92 0.38
N VAL A 73 12.51 -8.31 1.57
CA VAL A 73 12.04 -7.88 2.88
C VAL A 73 13.23 -7.20 3.60
N PRO A 74 13.07 -5.97 4.14
CA PRO A 74 14.11 -5.31 4.93
C PRO A 74 14.47 -6.08 6.20
N SER A 75 15.70 -5.93 6.68
CA SER A 75 16.13 -6.41 8.00
C SER A 75 15.72 -5.44 9.11
N GLU A 76 15.66 -5.93 10.36
CA GLU A 76 15.43 -5.07 11.53
C GLU A 76 16.44 -3.92 11.63
N LYS A 77 17.72 -4.20 11.33
CA LYS A 77 18.79 -3.19 11.33
C LYS A 77 18.51 -2.05 10.34
N GLU A 78 18.04 -2.38 9.13
CA GLU A 78 17.65 -1.37 8.13
C GLU A 78 16.46 -0.52 8.62
N ILE A 79 15.51 -1.12 9.34
CA ILE A 79 14.35 -0.41 9.91
C ILE A 79 14.76 0.51 11.05
N VAL A 80 15.60 0.03 11.98
CA VAL A 80 16.11 0.82 13.10
C VAL A 80 16.90 2.03 12.59
N GLU A 81 17.81 1.82 11.64
CA GLU A 81 18.58 2.91 11.01
C GLU A 81 17.67 3.89 10.27
N SER A 82 16.65 3.38 9.59
CA SER A 82 15.65 4.22 8.92
C SER A 82 14.86 5.08 9.91
N LEU A 83 14.46 4.52 11.05
CA LEU A 83 13.75 5.23 12.10
C LEU A 83 14.59 6.39 12.66
N LYS A 84 15.88 6.14 12.94
CA LYS A 84 16.84 7.18 13.39
C LYS A 84 16.93 8.32 12.38
N ARG A 85 17.21 7.99 11.11
CA ARG A 85 17.38 8.98 10.04
C ARG A 85 16.14 9.84 9.81
N VAL A 86 14.94 9.24 9.84
CA VAL A 86 13.71 10.02 9.68
C VAL A 86 13.45 10.88 10.91
N ALA A 87 13.70 10.38 12.12
CA ALA A 87 13.55 11.15 13.35
C ALA A 87 14.45 12.39 13.38
N GLU A 88 15.71 12.25 12.96
CA GLU A 88 16.70 13.34 12.92
C GLU A 88 16.42 14.37 11.82
N ARG A 89 16.03 13.91 10.63
CA ARG A 89 15.95 14.77 9.43
C ARG A 89 14.57 15.40 9.20
N ASP A 90 13.54 14.93 9.90
CA ASP A 90 12.17 15.43 9.75
C ASP A 90 11.76 16.32 10.93
N ALA A 91 12.24 17.57 10.91
CA ALA A 91 11.94 18.57 11.95
C ALA A 91 10.44 18.72 12.26
N GLY A 92 9.59 18.68 11.23
CA GLY A 92 8.12 18.80 11.39
C GLY A 92 7.41 17.50 11.78
N ARG A 93 8.13 16.40 11.96
CA ARG A 93 7.65 15.06 12.36
C ARG A 93 6.53 14.44 11.51
N ARG A 94 6.14 15.03 10.38
CA ARG A 94 5.07 14.53 9.51
C ARG A 94 5.42 13.22 8.82
N TYR A 95 6.61 13.16 8.22
CA TYR A 95 7.10 11.95 7.58
C TYR A 95 7.51 10.90 8.61
N PHE A 96 8.01 11.34 9.77
CA PHE A 96 8.27 10.46 10.91
C PHE A 96 7.01 9.80 11.45
N GLY A 97 5.93 10.58 11.64
CA GLY A 97 4.62 10.07 12.03
C GLY A 97 4.03 9.13 10.99
N LEU A 98 4.11 9.47 9.70
CA LEU A 98 3.66 8.58 8.63
C LEU A 98 4.47 7.27 8.58
N TYR A 99 5.79 7.36 8.78
CA TYR A 99 6.67 6.18 8.77
C TYR A 99 6.31 5.23 9.91
N ASN A 100 6.10 5.76 11.12
CA ASN A 100 5.62 5.00 12.28
C ASN A 100 4.21 4.43 12.06
N LEU A 101 3.30 5.18 11.44
CA LEU A 101 1.97 4.69 11.11
C LEU A 101 2.00 3.49 10.16
N LEU A 102 2.87 3.54 9.15
CA LEU A 102 3.06 2.43 8.22
C LEU A 102 3.72 1.22 8.88
N LEU A 103 4.64 1.46 9.83
CA LEU A 103 5.28 0.39 10.59
C LEU A 103 4.28 -0.30 11.54
N ASP A 104 3.43 0.47 12.23
CA ASP A 104 2.41 -0.05 13.14
C ASP A 104 1.31 -0.83 12.39
N SER A 105 0.77 -0.22 11.33
CA SER A 105 -0.45 -0.73 10.68
C SER A 105 -0.16 -1.64 9.49
N GLY A 106 1.02 -1.52 8.87
CA GLY A 106 1.31 -2.14 7.58
C GLY A 106 0.37 -1.70 6.46
N LEU A 107 -0.35 -0.58 6.56
CA LEU A 107 -1.32 -0.10 5.56
C LEU A 107 -0.68 0.22 4.20
N ARG A 108 -1.50 0.33 3.15
CA ARG A 108 -0.99 0.83 1.87
C ARG A 108 -0.67 2.30 2.04
N LEU A 109 0.37 2.79 1.37
CA LEU A 109 0.73 4.22 1.46
C LEU A 109 -0.45 5.17 1.19
N THR A 110 -1.33 4.83 0.24
CA THR A 110 -2.53 5.62 -0.04
C THR A 110 -3.51 5.68 1.14
N GLU A 111 -3.67 4.56 1.86
CA GLU A 111 -4.57 4.42 3.01
C GLU A 111 -3.95 5.10 4.24
N ALA A 112 -2.64 4.88 4.45
CA ALA A 112 -1.89 5.50 5.55
C ALA A 112 -1.85 7.03 5.45
N VAL A 113 -1.65 7.60 4.26
CA VAL A 113 -1.69 9.07 4.05
C VAL A 113 -3.06 9.64 4.40
N ARG A 114 -4.14 8.97 3.98
CA ARG A 114 -5.51 9.39 4.32
C ARG A 114 -5.77 9.30 5.82
N LEU A 115 -5.35 8.20 6.45
CA LEU A 115 -5.49 8.02 7.88
C LEU A 115 -4.70 9.08 8.65
N PHE A 116 -3.46 9.36 8.25
CA PHE A 116 -2.63 10.39 8.85
C PHE A 116 -3.31 11.75 8.84
N ASP A 117 -3.81 12.19 7.67
CA ASP A 117 -4.47 13.48 7.55
C ASP A 117 -5.77 13.53 8.36
N ALA A 118 -6.52 12.43 8.40
CA ALA A 118 -7.78 12.34 9.14
C ALA A 118 -7.57 12.29 10.67
N LEU A 119 -6.50 11.65 11.15
CA LEU A 119 -6.08 11.69 12.55
C LEU A 119 -5.71 13.12 12.96
N ARG A 120 -4.89 13.79 12.14
CA ARG A 120 -4.44 15.16 12.41
C ARG A 120 -5.57 16.19 12.38
N SER A 121 -6.61 15.95 11.57
CA SER A 121 -7.78 16.83 11.51
C SER A 121 -8.88 16.49 12.52
N GLY A 122 -8.69 15.48 13.39
CA GLY A 122 -9.72 15.01 14.32
C GLY A 122 -10.93 14.36 13.66
N GLY A 123 -10.83 13.96 12.38
CA GLY A 123 -11.94 13.44 11.57
C GLY A 123 -12.24 11.96 11.79
N VAL A 124 -11.56 11.29 12.72
CA VAL A 124 -11.67 9.84 12.95
C VAL A 124 -11.95 9.55 14.41
N LYS A 125 -13.02 8.79 14.68
CA LYS A 125 -13.31 8.25 16.01
C LYS A 125 -12.43 7.02 16.27
N LEU A 126 -11.47 7.15 17.16
CA LEU A 126 -10.57 6.05 17.53
C LEU A 126 -11.21 5.16 18.58
N GLU A 127 -11.13 3.84 18.36
CA GLU A 127 -11.44 2.85 19.36
C GLU A 127 -10.17 2.60 20.20
N LYS A 128 -10.17 3.07 21.45
CA LYS A 128 -9.07 2.84 22.40
C LYS A 128 -9.12 1.40 22.90
N ARG A 129 -7.98 0.73 22.88
CA ARG A 129 -7.72 -0.57 23.49
C ARG A 129 -6.47 -0.44 24.37
N ASP A 130 -6.25 -1.39 25.27
CA ASP A 130 -5.09 -1.34 26.16
C ASP A 130 -3.78 -1.39 25.35
N GLY A 131 -3.09 -0.25 25.30
CA GLY A 131 -1.81 -0.07 24.60
C GLY A 131 -1.87 0.27 23.11
N PHE A 132 -3.05 0.36 22.48
CA PHE A 132 -3.16 0.72 21.06
C PHE A 132 -4.54 1.27 20.66
N TYR A 133 -4.62 1.84 19.45
CA TYR A 133 -5.81 2.44 18.88
C TYR A 133 -6.18 1.76 17.56
N ILE A 134 -7.49 1.72 17.29
CA ILE A 134 -8.05 1.20 16.05
C ILE A 134 -8.85 2.33 15.39
N ALA A 135 -8.41 2.73 14.20
CA ALA A 135 -9.03 3.78 13.40
C ALA A 135 -9.92 3.16 12.32
N PRO A 136 -11.25 3.29 12.39
CA PRO A 136 -12.14 2.83 11.32
C PRO A 136 -11.91 3.66 10.06
N LEU A 137 -11.36 3.05 9.01
CA LEU A 137 -10.95 3.75 7.80
C LEU A 137 -12.06 3.98 6.78
N GLY A 138 -13.27 3.44 6.97
CA GLY A 138 -14.52 3.87 6.30
C GLY A 138 -14.56 4.02 4.77
N TYR A 139 -13.48 3.73 4.02
CA TYR A 139 -13.35 4.15 2.63
C TYR A 139 -13.42 2.97 1.67
N PHE A 140 -14.46 2.99 0.85
CA PHE A 140 -14.69 2.07 -0.25
C PHE A 140 -13.71 2.34 -1.40
N ARG A 141 -12.90 1.35 -1.78
CA ARG A 141 -12.19 1.34 -3.07
C ARG A 141 -12.50 0.04 -3.82
N GLY A 142 -13.57 0.06 -4.61
CA GLY A 142 -14.02 -1.09 -5.41
C GLY A 142 -14.46 -2.28 -4.56
N THR A 143 -13.79 -3.43 -4.73
CA THR A 143 -14.09 -4.74 -4.11
C THR A 143 -13.27 -5.07 -2.86
N LYS A 144 -12.52 -4.12 -2.28
CA LYS A 144 -11.73 -4.36 -1.05
C LYS A 144 -12.16 -3.41 0.05
N LEU A 145 -12.42 -3.96 1.24
CA LEU A 145 -12.80 -3.24 2.45
C LEU A 145 -11.54 -3.03 3.29
N ALA A 146 -10.95 -1.82 3.25
CA ALA A 146 -9.92 -1.42 4.20
C ALA A 146 -10.61 -0.69 5.34
N TYR A 147 -10.90 -1.41 6.42
CA TYR A 147 -11.79 -0.93 7.48
C TYR A 147 -11.05 -0.45 8.73
N PHE A 148 -9.81 -0.86 9.02
CA PHE A 148 -9.16 -0.48 10.27
C PHE A 148 -7.67 -0.19 10.08
N GLY A 149 -7.20 0.92 10.67
CA GLY A 149 -5.79 1.20 10.89
C GLY A 149 -5.44 0.97 12.34
N PHE A 150 -4.48 0.08 12.60
CA PHE A 150 -3.96 -0.16 13.95
C PHE A 150 -2.75 0.72 14.18
N LEU A 151 -2.70 1.42 15.32
CA LEU A 151 -1.58 2.26 15.69
C LEU A 151 -1.35 2.28 17.19
N THR A 152 -0.09 2.45 17.58
CA THR A 152 0.31 2.60 18.99
C THR A 152 0.07 4.03 19.48
N GLU A 153 0.00 4.20 20.80
CA GLU A 153 -0.14 5.53 21.42
C GLU A 153 1.01 6.47 21.05
N PHE A 154 2.24 5.94 20.96
CA PHE A 154 3.40 6.69 20.51
C PHE A 154 3.18 7.32 19.14
N THR A 155 2.73 6.52 18.17
CA THR A 155 2.46 7.00 16.80
C THR A 155 1.36 8.06 16.79
N LEU A 156 0.30 7.87 17.58
CA LEU A 156 -0.78 8.85 17.67
C LEU A 156 -0.25 10.21 18.14
N LYS A 157 0.50 10.24 19.24
CA LYS A 157 1.11 11.47 19.79
C LYS A 157 2.03 12.16 18.78
N VAL A 158 2.84 11.39 18.04
CA VAL A 158 3.71 11.94 16.99
C VAL A 158 2.91 12.57 15.85
N ILE A 159 1.78 11.98 15.45
CA ILE A 159 0.92 12.50 14.38
C ILE A 159 0.21 13.77 14.84
N GLU A 160 -0.37 13.75 16.04
CA GLU A 160 -1.07 14.91 16.63
C GLU A 160 -0.12 16.09 16.84
N GLY A 161 1.11 15.84 17.27
CA GLY A 161 2.16 16.86 17.44
C GLY A 161 2.93 17.20 16.15
N SER A 162 2.50 16.72 14.98
CA SER A 162 3.20 16.99 13.72
C SER A 162 2.78 18.34 13.10
N GLU A 163 3.76 19.06 12.57
CA GLU A 163 3.56 20.41 12.03
C GLU A 163 3.59 20.45 10.51
N GLY A 164 2.73 21.30 9.93
CA GLY A 164 2.75 21.68 8.53
C GLY A 164 1.55 21.19 7.71
N LYS A 165 1.69 21.27 6.38
CA LYS A 165 0.60 21.00 5.43
C LYS A 165 0.24 19.50 5.35
N PRO A 166 -1.02 19.17 4.98
CA PRO A 166 -1.45 17.80 4.70
C PRO A 166 -0.54 17.04 3.73
N LEU A 167 -0.53 15.71 3.86
CA LEU A 167 0.33 14.84 3.06
C LEU A 167 -0.34 14.49 1.73
N GLY A 168 0.29 14.86 0.61
CA GLY A 168 -0.17 14.45 -0.72
C GLY A 168 0.48 13.16 -1.19
N TYR A 169 -0.28 12.11 -1.52
CA TYR A 169 0.24 10.80 -1.97
C TYR A 169 1.35 10.90 -3.04
N LYS A 170 1.14 11.70 -4.09
CA LYS A 170 2.12 11.88 -5.17
C LYS A 170 3.44 12.48 -4.68
N LYS A 171 3.37 13.40 -3.71
CA LYS A 171 4.55 14.03 -3.12
C LYS A 171 5.28 13.04 -2.22
N VAL A 172 4.54 12.29 -1.41
CA VAL A 172 5.09 11.36 -0.41
C VAL A 172 5.73 10.13 -1.03
N MET A 173 5.22 9.57 -2.14
CA MET A 173 5.70 8.29 -2.68
C MET A 173 7.23 8.14 -2.77
N GLY A 174 7.94 9.22 -3.14
CA GLY A 174 9.39 9.22 -3.29
C GLY A 174 10.17 9.80 -2.10
N THR A 175 9.52 10.35 -1.07
CA THR A 175 10.24 11.09 -0.02
C THR A 175 11.11 10.18 0.84
N ALA A 176 10.64 8.98 1.18
CA ALA A 176 11.41 8.03 1.98
C ALA A 176 12.82 7.80 1.40
N THR A 177 12.90 7.47 0.11
CA THR A 177 14.19 7.20 -0.53
C THR A 177 14.92 8.48 -0.94
N LYS A 178 14.24 9.43 -1.59
CA LYS A 178 14.90 10.61 -2.20
C LYS A 178 15.31 11.67 -1.19
N ARG A 179 14.52 11.87 -0.12
CA ARG A 179 14.76 12.93 0.86
C ARG A 179 15.50 12.42 2.09
N PHE A 180 15.09 11.26 2.59
CA PHE A 180 15.61 10.74 3.85
C PHE A 180 16.63 9.60 3.67
N GLY A 181 16.70 8.99 2.48
CA GLY A 181 17.60 7.87 2.23
C GLY A 181 17.26 6.64 3.07
N VAL A 182 15.97 6.39 3.30
CA VAL A 182 15.47 5.30 4.15
C VAL A 182 14.68 4.27 3.37
N VAL A 183 14.37 3.14 4.03
CA VAL A 183 13.55 2.07 3.47
C VAL A 183 12.23 2.63 2.95
N SER A 184 11.90 2.30 1.69
CA SER A 184 10.68 2.82 1.06
C SER A 184 9.42 2.33 1.77
N TYR A 185 8.37 3.15 1.75
CA TYR A 185 7.07 2.83 2.36
C TYR A 185 6.46 1.50 1.89
N LYS A 186 6.75 1.06 0.66
CA LYS A 186 6.30 -0.25 0.14
C LYS A 186 6.89 -1.40 0.96
N TYR A 187 8.16 -1.30 1.34
CA TYR A 187 8.87 -2.37 2.02
C TYR A 187 8.55 -2.42 3.52
N LEU A 188 8.14 -1.31 4.14
CA LEU A 188 7.60 -1.32 5.51
C LEU A 188 6.42 -2.26 5.66
N ARG A 189 5.51 -2.25 4.68
CA ARG A 189 4.39 -3.18 4.65
C ARG A 189 4.82 -4.64 4.51
N LYS A 190 5.90 -4.92 3.78
CA LYS A 190 6.41 -6.30 3.68
C LYS A 190 7.06 -6.72 4.99
N PHE A 191 7.90 -5.85 5.56
CA PHE A 191 8.52 -6.05 6.87
C PHE A 191 7.49 -6.33 7.97
N ALA A 192 6.44 -5.52 8.03
CA ALA A 192 5.36 -5.71 9.01
C ALA A 192 4.66 -7.06 8.85
N PHE A 193 4.41 -7.49 7.61
CA PHE A 193 3.75 -8.77 7.35
C PHE A 193 4.63 -9.94 7.80
N ASP A 194 5.87 -9.94 7.32
CA ASP A 194 6.87 -10.97 7.58
C ASP A 194 7.10 -11.17 9.09
N ASN A 195 7.25 -10.07 9.83
CA ASN A 195 7.41 -10.14 11.28
C ASN A 195 6.15 -10.58 12.00
N MET A 196 4.95 -10.11 11.61
CA MET A 196 3.70 -10.59 12.21
C MET A 196 3.56 -12.12 12.08
N THR A 197 3.85 -12.65 10.90
CA THR A 197 3.73 -14.09 10.60
C THR A 197 4.95 -14.92 11.02
N SER A 198 6.01 -14.28 11.51
CA SER A 198 7.21 -14.98 11.98
C SER A 198 6.89 -15.93 13.13
N GLU A 199 7.73 -16.95 13.31
CA GLU A 199 7.62 -17.90 14.43
C GLU A 199 7.63 -17.21 15.79
N LYS A 200 8.36 -16.07 15.90
CA LYS A 200 8.46 -15.27 17.13
C LYS A 200 7.11 -14.66 17.55
N LEU A 201 6.37 -14.06 16.62
CA LEU A 201 5.10 -13.38 16.94
C LEU A 201 3.88 -14.29 16.78
N ASN A 202 3.99 -15.29 15.91
CA ASN A 202 3.01 -16.33 15.64
C ASN A 202 1.59 -15.75 15.47
N ILE A 203 1.48 -14.68 14.67
CA ILE A 203 0.20 -14.08 14.31
C ILE A 203 -0.29 -14.80 13.05
N PRO A 204 -1.52 -15.35 13.05
CA PRO A 204 -2.04 -16.03 11.87
C PRO A 204 -2.05 -15.13 10.63
N GLU A 205 -1.71 -15.69 9.48
CA GLU A 205 -1.61 -14.94 8.21
C GLU A 205 -2.90 -14.15 7.89
N SER A 206 -4.06 -14.78 8.08
CA SER A 206 -5.37 -14.12 7.90
C SER A 206 -5.59 -12.89 8.80
N VAL A 207 -4.98 -12.89 9.99
CA VAL A 207 -5.04 -11.77 10.93
C VAL A 207 -4.05 -10.68 10.52
N ALA A 208 -2.83 -11.05 10.10
CA ALA A 208 -1.85 -10.10 9.55
C ALA A 208 -2.38 -9.41 8.29
N ASP A 209 -3.00 -10.17 7.37
CA ASP A 209 -3.69 -9.66 6.20
C ASP A 209 -4.80 -8.67 6.56
N PHE A 210 -5.58 -8.98 7.61
CA PHE A 210 -6.64 -8.10 8.11
C PHE A 210 -6.07 -6.78 8.65
N ILE A 211 -5.03 -6.84 9.50
CA ILE A 211 -4.34 -5.66 10.05
C ILE A 211 -3.82 -4.77 8.93
N GLN A 212 -3.27 -5.36 7.87
CA GLN A 212 -2.78 -4.63 6.70
C GLN A 212 -3.86 -4.16 5.72
N GLY A 213 -5.15 -4.45 5.95
CA GLY A 213 -6.22 -4.12 5.00
C GLY A 213 -6.13 -4.87 3.67
N ARG A 214 -5.75 -6.16 3.71
CA ARG A 214 -5.72 -7.06 2.53
C ARG A 214 -7.02 -7.85 2.33
N THR A 215 -7.96 -7.77 3.26
CA THR A 215 -9.21 -8.55 3.26
C THR A 215 -10.18 -8.19 2.10
N PRO A 216 -10.67 -9.19 1.34
CA PRO A 216 -11.66 -8.99 0.26
C PRO A 216 -13.07 -8.56 0.76
N LYS A 217 -13.88 -7.91 -0.10
CA LYS A 217 -15.30 -7.57 0.20
C LYS A 217 -16.20 -8.78 0.42
N SER A 218 -15.89 -9.91 -0.20
CA SER A 218 -16.77 -11.09 -0.28
C SER A 218 -16.89 -11.86 1.03
N ILE A 219 -16.11 -11.47 2.04
CA ILE A 219 -16.16 -12.09 3.35
C ILE A 219 -17.41 -11.61 4.10
N GLY A 220 -18.30 -12.54 4.45
CA GLY A 220 -19.52 -12.24 5.20
C GLY A 220 -19.22 -11.54 6.54
N ALA A 221 -20.16 -10.67 6.97
CA ALA A 221 -20.00 -9.81 8.16
C ALA A 221 -19.58 -10.58 9.43
N ARG A 222 -20.06 -11.83 9.60
CA ARG A 222 -19.68 -12.69 10.74
C ARG A 222 -18.19 -13.04 10.74
N HIS A 223 -17.64 -13.40 9.58
CA HIS A 223 -16.22 -13.72 9.45
C HIS A 223 -15.37 -12.45 9.62
N TYR A 224 -15.85 -11.33 9.09
CA TYR A 224 -15.22 -10.02 9.28
C TYR A 224 -15.09 -9.64 10.77
N MET A 225 -16.16 -9.78 11.54
CA MET A 225 -16.14 -9.51 12.99
C MET A 225 -15.24 -10.48 13.77
N ASN A 226 -15.16 -11.74 13.34
CA ASN A 226 -14.23 -12.71 13.92
C ASN A 226 -12.77 -12.30 13.67
N LEU A 227 -12.43 -11.87 12.45
CA LEU A 227 -11.09 -11.36 12.13
C LEU A 227 -10.75 -10.12 12.96
N LYS A 228 -11.70 -9.18 13.17
CA LYS A 228 -11.49 -8.03 14.04
C LYS A 228 -11.14 -8.48 15.47
N ARG A 229 -11.90 -9.40 16.06
CA ARG A 229 -11.64 -9.91 17.42
C ARG A 229 -10.26 -10.58 17.52
N LYS A 230 -9.89 -11.38 16.52
CA LYS A 230 -8.56 -12.00 16.45
C LYS A 230 -7.46 -10.94 16.32
N ALA A 231 -7.64 -9.94 15.46
CA ALA A 231 -6.69 -8.84 15.32
C ALA A 231 -6.48 -8.09 16.63
N VAL A 232 -7.56 -7.75 17.35
CA VAL A 232 -7.47 -7.14 18.69
C VAL A 232 -6.67 -8.01 19.66
N LYS A 233 -6.86 -9.34 19.63
CA LYS A 233 -6.16 -10.29 20.50
C LYS A 233 -4.66 -10.41 20.17
N PHE A 234 -4.30 -10.44 18.89
CA PHE A 234 -2.92 -10.71 18.45
C PHE A 234 -2.07 -9.45 18.25
N TYR A 235 -2.68 -8.32 17.89
CA TYR A 235 -1.96 -7.07 17.60
C TYR A 235 -1.03 -6.58 18.72
N PRO A 236 -1.37 -6.73 20.03
CA PRO A 236 -0.44 -6.35 21.12
C PRO A 236 0.97 -6.96 21.01
N ARG A 237 1.09 -8.19 20.47
CA ARG A 237 2.40 -8.82 20.24
C ARG A 237 3.24 -8.03 19.25
N TYR A 238 2.62 -7.61 18.16
CA TYR A 238 3.28 -6.80 17.14
C TYR A 238 3.54 -5.38 17.65
N ALA A 239 2.60 -4.78 18.38
CA ALA A 239 2.79 -3.45 18.98
C ALA A 239 4.01 -3.42 19.93
N LYS A 240 4.17 -4.44 20.78
CA LYS A 240 5.35 -4.59 21.65
C LYS A 240 6.64 -4.72 20.85
N TYR A 241 6.63 -5.56 19.81
CA TYR A 241 7.78 -5.71 18.93
C TYR A 241 8.19 -4.39 18.23
N VAL A 242 7.22 -3.60 17.75
CA VAL A 242 7.52 -2.28 17.18
C VAL A 242 8.05 -1.31 18.24
N ALA A 243 7.59 -1.41 19.49
CA ALA A 243 8.15 -0.63 20.60
C ALA A 243 9.62 -1.00 20.87
N GLU A 244 9.99 -2.29 20.83
CA GLU A 244 11.39 -2.75 20.92
C GLU A 244 12.25 -2.15 19.80
N LEU A 245 11.74 -2.12 18.55
CA LEU A 245 12.46 -1.48 17.43
C LEU A 245 12.70 0.02 17.67
N ARG A 246 11.73 0.72 18.28
CA ARG A 246 11.88 2.14 18.62
C ARG A 246 12.85 2.37 19.77
N GLN A 247 12.88 1.49 20.76
CA GLN A 247 13.88 1.53 21.84
C GLN A 247 15.28 1.32 21.27
N ASN A 248 15.46 0.32 20.39
CA ASN A 248 16.72 0.08 19.69
C ASN A 248 17.14 1.25 18.79
N ALA A 249 16.17 2.03 18.31
CA ALA A 249 16.41 3.27 17.57
C ALA A 249 16.73 4.47 18.48
N GLY A 250 16.64 4.36 19.81
CA GLY A 250 16.83 5.47 20.75
C GLY A 250 15.69 6.49 20.74
N ILE A 251 14.50 6.08 20.27
CA ILE A 251 13.33 6.96 20.11
C ILE A 251 12.39 6.93 21.32
N LEU A 252 12.26 5.76 21.95
CA LEU A 252 11.57 5.59 23.23
C LEU A 252 12.63 5.51 24.33
N ALA A 253 12.42 6.25 25.43
CA ALA A 253 13.20 6.04 26.64
C ALA A 253 12.94 4.61 27.16
N ALA A 254 13.98 3.96 27.68
CA ALA A 254 13.91 2.61 28.24
C ALA A 254 12.97 2.54 29.45
#